data_AF-A0A150KKR0-F1
#
_entry.id   AF-A0A150KKR0-F1
#
_cell.length_a   1.000
_cell.length_b   1.000
_cell.length_c   1.000
_cell.angle_alpha   90.00
_cell.angle_beta   90.00
_cell.angle_gamma   90.00
#
_symmetry.space_group_name_H-M   'P 1'
#
loop_
_entity.id
_entity.type
_entity.pdbx_description
1 polymer ?
#
loop_
_entity_poly.entity_id
_entity_poly.type
_entity_poly.pdbx_seq_one_letter_code
_entity_poly.pdbx_strand_id
1 'polypeptide(L)'
;MNNVQFAFVDEYGNYGFDFEKNDVSTHFIIVAILVKGSNKESLEEKVEYIRQRFFQAGEMKSSKIRNNHKRRSLILSELKDLPFNIFAYVIDKRKIRENAGIRYKKSFFKFLNRLLYDDLFRIFDQLELVADEYGNKEFMEEFKGYVKRKSIPDLFNFSSFGFNNSKSNILIQLADLLAGTIAKGYDKNQLTDEYQTFYKILEKHIVRIEYWPKDYRNFLVQPSKNENNPPYDEVILKQAVNLAYQYIDSSGNSDDIDEKDRCVLQVKST
;
A
#
# COMPACT_ATOMS: atom_id res chain seq x y z
N MET A 1 -0.28 -16.59 10.05
CA MET A 1 0.55 -15.36 10.09
C MET A 1 0.58 -14.72 11.49
N ASN A 2 0.04 -15.39 12.52
CA ASN A 2 -0.20 -14.89 13.89
C ASN A 2 1.06 -14.59 14.74
N ASN A 3 2.26 -14.56 14.14
CA ASN A 3 3.50 -14.24 14.84
C ASN A 3 4.21 -13.00 14.26
N VAL A 4 3.60 -12.32 13.28
CA VAL A 4 4.10 -11.02 12.82
C VAL A 4 3.85 -10.01 13.92
N GLN A 5 4.90 -9.30 14.32
CA GLN A 5 4.85 -8.32 15.41
C GLN A 5 5.31 -6.94 14.97
N PHE A 6 6.01 -6.83 13.83
CA PHE A 6 6.51 -5.57 13.31
C PHE A 6 6.08 -5.36 11.86
N ALA A 7 5.66 -4.14 11.54
CA ALA A 7 5.42 -3.67 10.17
C ALA A 7 6.24 -2.41 9.91
N PHE A 8 7.19 -2.47 8.96
CA PHE A 8 7.98 -1.31 8.53
C PHE A 8 7.40 -0.78 7.23
N VAL A 9 6.95 0.48 7.25
CA VAL A 9 6.17 1.06 6.16
C VAL A 9 6.92 2.22 5.52
N ASP A 10 7.00 2.20 4.20
CA ASP A 10 7.45 3.34 3.40
C ASP A 10 6.69 3.38 2.07
N GLU A 11 6.81 4.49 1.38
CA GLU A 11 5.97 4.84 0.24
C GLU A 11 6.78 5.34 -0.97
N TYR A 12 6.28 5.03 -2.15
CA TYR A 12 6.72 5.60 -3.41
C TYR A 12 5.62 6.48 -3.99
N GLY A 13 6.04 7.59 -4.60
CA GLY A 13 5.16 8.51 -5.30
C GLY A 13 5.02 9.82 -4.53
N ASN A 14 4.40 10.79 -5.19
CA ASN A 14 4.26 12.15 -4.68
C ASN A 14 2.83 12.64 -4.79
N TYR A 15 2.55 13.71 -4.07
CA TYR A 15 1.32 14.47 -4.25
C TYR A 15 1.37 15.24 -5.57
N GLY A 16 0.33 15.07 -6.39
CA GLY A 16 0.18 15.72 -7.70
C GLY A 16 -0.71 14.90 -8.63
N PHE A 17 -1.48 15.60 -9.47
CA PHE A 17 -2.45 15.02 -10.42
C PHE A 17 -2.22 15.48 -11.87
N ASP A 18 -1.19 16.28 -12.10
CA ASP A 18 -0.77 16.71 -13.44
C ASP A 18 0.22 15.67 -14.03
N PHE A 19 -0.33 14.59 -14.57
CA PHE A 19 0.45 13.43 -15.06
C PHE A 19 1.18 13.66 -16.39
N GLU A 20 1.03 14.84 -16.98
CA GLU A 20 1.85 15.27 -18.13
C GLU A 20 3.24 15.74 -17.69
N LYS A 21 3.40 16.12 -16.41
CA LYS A 21 4.71 16.44 -15.86
C LYS A 21 5.46 15.17 -15.43
N ASN A 22 6.70 15.05 -15.87
CA ASN A 22 7.56 13.89 -15.57
C ASN A 22 7.91 13.73 -14.08
N ASP A 23 7.81 14.80 -13.29
CA ASP A 23 8.04 14.76 -11.84
C ASP A 23 6.82 14.29 -11.06
N VAL A 24 5.63 14.24 -11.67
CA VAL A 24 4.41 13.74 -11.04
C VAL A 24 4.26 12.25 -11.32
N SER A 25 4.34 11.45 -10.25
CA SER A 25 4.03 10.02 -10.31
C SER A 25 2.58 9.79 -10.75
N THR A 26 2.33 8.75 -11.51
CA THR A 26 0.98 8.25 -11.82
C THR A 26 0.43 7.35 -10.71
N HIS A 27 1.32 6.67 -9.99
CA HIS A 27 0.95 5.76 -8.91
C HIS A 27 1.49 6.24 -7.57
N PHE A 28 0.76 5.92 -6.51
CA PHE A 28 1.23 5.97 -5.14
C PHE A 28 1.30 4.54 -4.61
N ILE A 29 2.45 4.12 -4.10
CA ILE A 29 2.66 2.73 -3.70
C ILE A 29 3.13 2.71 -2.27
N ILE A 30 2.40 1.99 -1.42
CA ILE A 30 2.72 1.87 0.00
C ILE A 30 3.14 0.45 0.25
N VAL A 31 4.30 0.25 0.88
CA VAL A 31 4.84 -1.08 1.16
C VAL A 31 5.03 -1.23 2.66
N ALA A 32 4.50 -2.32 3.20
CA ALA A 32 4.77 -2.79 4.55
C ALA A 32 5.61 -4.08 4.50
N ILE A 33 6.73 -4.04 5.21
CA ILE A 33 7.56 -5.21 5.48
C ILE A 33 7.11 -5.80 6.81
N LEU A 34 6.59 -7.01 6.75
CA LEU A 34 6.05 -7.75 7.88
C LEU A 34 7.11 -8.71 8.43
N VAL A 35 7.42 -8.57 9.72
CA VAL A 35 8.51 -9.30 10.38
C VAL A 35 8.00 -9.92 11.68
N LYS A 36 8.38 -11.19 11.90
CA LYS A 36 8.19 -11.85 13.21
C LYS A 36 9.18 -11.29 14.20
N GLY A 37 8.80 -11.08 15.47
CA GLY A 37 9.74 -10.50 16.44
C GLY A 37 11.01 -11.31 16.63
N SER A 38 10.92 -12.65 16.58
CA SER A 38 12.09 -13.55 16.64
C SER A 38 13.11 -13.34 15.50
N ASN A 39 12.69 -12.74 14.39
CA ASN A 39 13.51 -12.59 13.19
C ASN A 39 14.02 -11.16 12.99
N LYS A 40 13.52 -10.19 13.77
CA LYS A 40 13.76 -8.76 13.54
C LYS A 40 15.26 -8.43 13.57
N GLU A 41 15.95 -8.78 14.65
CA GLU A 41 17.37 -8.45 14.85
C GLU A 41 18.25 -9.09 13.76
N SER A 42 18.08 -10.39 13.51
CA SER A 42 18.82 -11.09 12.45
C SER A 42 18.53 -10.52 11.05
N LEU A 43 17.30 -10.05 10.80
CA LEU A 43 16.96 -9.39 9.56
C LEU A 43 17.65 -8.02 9.45
N GLU A 44 17.62 -7.20 10.51
CA GLU A 44 18.29 -5.90 10.56
C GLU A 44 19.80 -6.05 10.26
N GLU A 45 20.48 -7.01 10.89
CA GLU A 45 21.91 -7.29 10.64
C GLU A 45 22.19 -7.68 9.19
N LYS A 46 21.40 -8.60 8.62
CA LYS A 46 21.60 -9.07 7.24
C LYS A 46 21.33 -7.98 6.21
N VAL A 47 20.29 -7.16 6.43
CA VAL A 47 19.97 -6.05 5.54
C VAL A 47 21.03 -4.95 5.67
N GLU A 48 21.58 -4.71 6.86
CA GLU A 48 22.67 -3.76 7.06
C GLU A 48 23.96 -4.22 6.35
N TYR A 49 24.27 -5.51 6.38
CA TYR A 49 25.37 -6.07 5.58
C TYR A 49 25.19 -5.82 4.08
N ILE A 50 23.97 -6.03 3.55
CA ILE A 50 23.64 -5.75 2.15
C ILE A 50 23.77 -4.23 1.87
N ARG A 51 23.29 -3.37 2.76
CA ARG A 51 23.44 -1.92 2.63
C ARG A 51 24.91 -1.53 2.54
N GLN A 52 25.76 -2.01 3.44
CA GLN A 52 27.20 -1.71 3.42
C GLN A 52 27.87 -2.18 2.12
N ARG A 53 27.54 -3.39 1.65
CA ARG A 53 28.10 -3.97 0.41
C ARG A 53 27.73 -3.17 -0.83
N PHE A 54 26.45 -2.77 -0.96
CA PHE A 54 25.96 -2.14 -2.18
C PHE A 54 25.90 -0.61 -2.14
N PHE A 55 25.88 0.00 -0.95
CA PHE A 55 25.72 1.45 -0.76
C PHE A 55 26.83 2.08 0.09
N GLN A 56 27.82 1.30 0.57
CA GLN A 56 28.98 1.77 1.34
C GLN A 56 28.54 2.53 2.61
N ALA A 57 28.93 3.81 2.75
CA ALA A 57 28.50 4.67 3.84
C ALA A 57 27.11 5.31 3.61
N GLY A 58 26.50 5.09 2.44
CA GLY A 58 25.22 5.69 2.08
C GLY A 58 24.01 4.87 2.52
N GLU A 59 22.90 5.55 2.79
CA GLU A 59 21.58 4.92 2.94
C GLU A 59 21.20 4.11 1.70
N MET A 60 20.53 2.97 1.93
CA MET A 60 19.88 2.16 0.90
C MET A 60 18.60 2.87 0.47
N LYS A 61 18.67 3.57 -0.65
CA LYS A 61 17.51 4.25 -1.26
C LYS A 61 17.32 3.78 -2.69
N SER A 62 16.08 3.49 -3.08
CA SER A 62 15.71 3.13 -4.46
C SER A 62 16.18 4.20 -5.46
N SER A 63 16.08 5.47 -5.06
CA SER A 63 16.53 6.63 -5.85
C SER A 63 18.04 6.69 -6.11
N LYS A 64 18.87 5.97 -5.32
CA LYS A 64 20.31 5.83 -5.58
C LYS A 64 20.64 4.70 -6.57
N ILE A 65 19.73 3.75 -6.79
CA ILE A 65 19.86 2.72 -7.83
C ILE A 65 19.35 3.25 -9.18
N ARG A 66 18.25 4.04 -9.16
CA ARG A 66 17.57 4.57 -10.37
C ARG A 66 17.24 3.44 -11.35
N ASN A 67 17.68 3.56 -12.61
CA ASN A 67 17.48 2.62 -13.71
C ASN A 67 18.64 1.64 -13.90
N ASN A 68 19.51 1.46 -12.90
CA ASN A 68 20.48 0.37 -12.93
C ASN A 68 19.80 -0.96 -12.56
N HIS A 69 19.06 -1.53 -13.51
CA HIS A 69 18.28 -2.76 -13.34
C HIS A 69 19.16 -3.95 -12.93
N LYS A 70 20.37 -4.06 -13.49
CA LYS A 70 21.34 -5.10 -13.11
C LYS A 70 21.71 -5.01 -11.63
N ARG A 71 22.06 -3.82 -11.14
CA ARG A 71 22.36 -3.59 -9.72
C ARG A 71 21.15 -3.89 -8.84
N ARG A 72 19.95 -3.51 -9.28
CA ARG A 72 18.70 -3.83 -8.57
C ARG A 72 18.50 -5.34 -8.45
N SER A 73 18.62 -6.10 -9.54
CA SER A 73 18.49 -7.56 -9.51
C SER A 73 19.48 -8.21 -8.53
N LEU A 74 20.72 -7.75 -8.49
CA LEU A 74 21.74 -8.26 -7.55
C LEU A 74 21.32 -8.03 -6.10
N ILE A 75 20.89 -6.81 -5.76
CA ILE A 75 20.44 -6.49 -4.40
C ILE A 75 19.21 -7.34 -4.03
N LEU A 76 18.22 -7.44 -4.92
CA LEU A 76 17.02 -8.26 -4.68
C LEU A 76 17.36 -9.74 -4.50
N SER A 77 18.34 -10.27 -5.23
CA SER A 77 18.76 -11.67 -5.08
C SER A 77 19.36 -11.96 -3.71
N GLU A 78 20.04 -11.00 -3.10
CA GLU A 78 20.61 -11.14 -1.74
C GLU A 78 19.52 -11.06 -0.67
N LEU A 79 18.43 -10.33 -0.95
CA LEU A 79 17.26 -10.23 -0.07
C LEU A 79 16.36 -11.47 -0.14
N LYS A 80 16.48 -12.27 -1.20
CA LYS A 80 15.58 -13.38 -1.52
C LYS A 80 15.40 -14.35 -0.35
N ASP A 81 16.43 -14.70 0.41
CA ASP A 81 16.28 -15.73 1.45
C ASP A 81 16.08 -15.18 2.87
N LEU A 82 15.81 -13.88 2.99
CA LEU A 82 15.62 -13.23 4.28
C LEU A 82 14.20 -13.40 4.84
N PRO A 83 14.03 -13.45 6.17
CA PRO A 83 12.77 -13.85 6.79
C PRO A 83 11.77 -12.69 6.97
N PHE A 84 11.35 -12.08 5.86
CA PHE A 84 10.33 -11.01 5.85
C PHE A 84 9.23 -11.30 4.81
N ASN A 85 8.09 -10.64 4.97
CA ASN A 85 6.99 -10.67 4.01
C ASN A 85 6.61 -9.25 3.57
N ILE A 86 5.99 -9.13 2.40
CA ILE A 86 5.59 -7.87 1.78
C ILE A 86 4.06 -7.82 1.70
N PHE A 87 3.49 -6.76 2.25
CA PHE A 87 2.12 -6.34 1.99
C PHE A 87 2.15 -4.95 1.35
N ALA A 88 1.55 -4.79 0.17
CA ALA A 88 1.62 -3.53 -0.55
C ALA A 88 0.26 -3.05 -1.05
N TYR A 89 0.09 -1.73 -1.15
CA TYR A 89 -0.98 -1.10 -1.91
C TYR A 89 -0.39 -0.45 -3.15
N VAL A 90 -0.98 -0.71 -4.32
CA VAL A 90 -0.69 -0.04 -5.57
C VAL A 90 -1.89 0.84 -5.90
N ILE A 91 -1.67 2.16 -5.84
CA ILE A 91 -2.72 3.16 -5.96
C ILE A 91 -2.57 3.91 -7.28
N ASP A 92 -3.52 3.73 -8.19
CA ASP A 92 -3.55 4.45 -9.46
C ASP A 92 -4.19 5.84 -9.26
N LYS A 93 -3.37 6.89 -9.18
CA LYS A 93 -3.85 8.25 -8.92
C LYS A 93 -4.68 8.81 -10.07
N ARG A 94 -4.53 8.26 -11.29
CA ARG A 94 -5.31 8.69 -12.46
C ARG A 94 -6.78 8.29 -12.34
N LYS A 95 -7.08 7.31 -11.49
CA LYS A 95 -8.44 6.86 -11.17
C LYS A 95 -9.03 7.59 -9.97
N ILE A 96 -8.26 8.44 -9.30
CA ILE A 96 -8.72 9.25 -8.17
C ILE A 96 -9.36 10.51 -8.72
N ARG A 97 -10.60 10.76 -8.34
CA ARG A 97 -11.30 12.00 -8.67
C ARG A 97 -10.76 13.15 -7.84
N GLU A 98 -10.56 14.31 -8.44
CA GLU A 98 -10.08 15.52 -7.75
C GLU A 98 -10.95 15.91 -6.56
N ASN A 99 -12.25 15.60 -6.63
CA ASN A 99 -13.24 15.89 -5.59
C ASN A 99 -13.32 14.84 -4.46
N ALA A 100 -12.48 13.81 -4.45
CA ALA A 100 -12.53 12.70 -3.47
C ALA A 100 -12.03 13.08 -2.06
N GLY A 101 -11.96 14.37 -1.70
CA GLY A 101 -11.44 14.83 -0.41
C GLY A 101 -9.90 14.81 -0.28
N ILE A 102 -9.21 14.64 -1.41
CA ILE A 102 -7.75 14.44 -1.49
C ILE A 102 -7.01 15.72 -1.96
N ARG A 103 -7.74 16.85 -2.07
CA ARG A 103 -7.27 18.16 -2.56
C ARG A 103 -6.08 18.75 -1.79
N TYR A 104 -5.81 18.29 -0.56
CA TYR A 104 -4.73 18.80 0.27
C TYR A 104 -3.67 17.72 0.49
N LYS A 105 -2.40 18.09 0.37
CA LYS A 105 -1.24 17.20 0.54
C LYS A 105 -1.31 16.37 1.83
N LYS A 106 -1.56 17.00 3.00
CA LYS A 106 -1.66 16.27 4.29
C LYS A 106 -2.81 15.25 4.28
N SER A 107 -3.97 15.63 3.74
CA SER A 107 -5.15 14.74 3.63
C SER A 107 -4.92 13.60 2.65
N PHE A 108 -4.21 13.84 1.55
CA PHE A 108 -3.79 12.81 0.59
C PHE A 108 -2.99 11.70 1.28
N PHE A 109 -1.88 12.06 1.93
CA PHE A 109 -1.01 11.07 2.58
C PHE A 109 -1.73 10.34 3.71
N LYS A 110 -2.49 11.08 4.53
CA LYS A 110 -3.31 10.53 5.61
C LYS A 110 -4.35 9.52 5.10
N PHE A 111 -5.04 9.84 4.02
CA PHE A 111 -6.08 8.98 3.46
C PHE A 111 -5.51 7.70 2.85
N LEU A 112 -4.44 7.80 2.05
CA LEU A 112 -3.87 6.64 1.37
C LEU A 112 -3.14 5.70 2.36
N ASN A 113 -2.34 6.25 3.28
CA ASN A 113 -1.69 5.45 4.32
C ASN A 113 -2.70 4.72 5.21
N ARG A 114 -3.85 5.33 5.46
CA ARG A 114 -4.93 4.70 6.23
C ARG A 114 -5.46 3.43 5.57
N LEU A 115 -5.45 3.30 4.24
CA LEU A 115 -5.89 2.08 3.56
C LEU A 115 -5.07 0.87 4.03
N LEU A 116 -3.74 1.00 3.99
CA LEU A 116 -2.83 -0.05 4.44
C LEU A 116 -2.92 -0.27 5.95
N TYR A 117 -2.99 0.80 6.74
CA TYR A 117 -3.06 0.67 8.20
C TYR A 117 -4.35 -0.01 8.65
N ASP A 118 -5.52 0.39 8.14
CA ASP A 118 -6.81 -0.21 8.49
C ASP A 118 -6.82 -1.73 8.21
N ASP A 119 -6.16 -2.18 7.14
CA ASP A 119 -6.02 -3.60 6.82
C ASP A 119 -5.03 -4.31 7.75
N LEU A 120 -3.86 -3.73 8.01
CA LEU A 120 -2.89 -4.32 8.96
C LEU A 120 -3.49 -4.50 10.36
N PHE A 121 -4.20 -3.50 10.87
CA PHE A 121 -4.82 -3.56 12.19
C PHE A 121 -6.04 -4.49 12.25
N ARG A 122 -6.63 -4.84 11.11
CA ARG A 122 -7.69 -5.87 11.03
C ARG A 122 -7.11 -7.28 10.99
N ILE A 123 -5.92 -7.45 10.41
CA ILE A 123 -5.28 -8.75 10.21
C ILE A 123 -4.49 -9.19 11.44
N PHE A 124 -3.87 -8.25 12.17
CA PHE A 124 -2.96 -8.55 13.28
C PHE A 124 -3.49 -8.03 14.61
N ASP A 125 -3.62 -8.92 15.59
CA ASP A 125 -4.05 -8.57 16.95
C ASP A 125 -2.98 -7.76 17.71
N GLN A 126 -1.71 -8.03 17.45
CA GLN A 126 -0.56 -7.32 18.03
C GLN A 126 0.40 -6.92 16.92
N LEU A 127 0.63 -5.62 16.76
CA LEU A 127 1.50 -5.08 15.72
C LEU A 127 2.14 -3.76 16.15
N GLU A 128 3.47 -3.70 16.07
CA GLU A 128 4.23 -2.46 16.14
C GLU A 128 4.48 -1.95 14.71
N LEU A 129 3.91 -0.79 14.39
CA LEU A 129 4.06 -0.16 13.10
C LEU A 129 5.14 0.92 13.17
N VAL A 130 6.09 0.85 12.25
CA VAL A 130 7.24 1.76 12.15
C VAL A 130 7.19 2.38 10.76
N ALA A 131 7.06 3.70 10.66
CA ALA A 131 6.95 4.42 9.39
C ALA A 131 7.90 5.63 9.37
N ASP A 132 8.28 6.09 8.17
CA ASP A 132 9.09 7.30 8.00
C ASP A 132 8.32 8.59 8.35
N GLU A 133 9.03 9.71 8.50
CA GLU A 133 8.52 11.01 8.96
C GLU A 133 7.30 11.57 8.19
N TYR A 134 7.05 11.09 6.97
CA TYR A 134 5.85 11.44 6.20
C TYR A 134 4.55 10.90 6.83
N GLY A 135 4.64 9.86 7.64
CA GLY A 135 3.61 9.49 8.61
C GLY A 135 3.58 10.52 9.74
N ASN A 136 2.95 11.68 9.49
CA ASN A 136 2.85 12.77 10.47
C ASN A 136 2.51 12.19 11.86
N LYS A 137 3.38 12.43 12.85
CA LYS A 137 3.24 11.90 14.21
C LYS A 137 1.85 12.16 14.81
N GLU A 138 1.28 13.35 14.56
CA GLU A 138 -0.08 13.70 14.97
C GLU A 138 -1.12 12.77 14.34
N PHE A 139 -0.98 12.46 13.04
CA PHE A 139 -1.88 11.54 12.38
C PHE A 139 -1.77 10.13 12.97
N MET A 140 -0.55 9.65 13.23
CA MET A 140 -0.34 8.31 13.80
C MET A 140 -0.92 8.20 15.21
N GLU A 141 -0.79 9.24 16.02
CA GLU A 141 -1.40 9.33 17.36
C GLU A 141 -2.94 9.36 17.29
N GLU A 142 -3.52 10.21 16.42
CA GLU A 142 -4.96 10.25 16.17
C GLU A 142 -5.49 8.90 15.67
N PHE A 143 -4.74 8.27 14.77
CA PHE A 143 -5.08 7.00 14.16
C PHE A 143 -5.04 5.86 15.19
N LYS A 144 -4.07 5.86 16.11
CA LYS A 144 -4.04 4.97 17.27
C LYS A 144 -5.34 5.07 18.08
N GLY A 145 -5.79 6.30 18.35
CA GLY A 145 -7.04 6.54 19.05
C GLY A 145 -8.26 6.00 18.28
N TYR A 146 -8.29 6.19 16.96
CA TYR A 146 -9.35 5.66 16.10
C TYR A 146 -9.39 4.13 16.09
N VAL A 147 -8.26 3.45 15.90
CA VAL A 147 -8.19 1.97 15.90
C VAL A 147 -8.64 1.43 17.25
N LYS A 148 -8.12 1.96 18.37
CA LYS A 148 -8.53 1.55 19.73
C LYS A 148 -10.03 1.67 20.00
N ARG A 149 -10.71 2.66 19.41
CA ARG A 149 -12.17 2.85 19.56
C ARG A 149 -12.99 1.91 18.69
N LYS A 150 -12.44 1.47 17.55
CA LYS A 150 -13.13 0.60 16.59
C LYS A 150 -12.89 -0.88 16.86
N SER A 151 -11.76 -1.24 17.47
CA SER A 151 -11.52 -2.57 18.01
C SER A 151 -12.48 -2.81 19.17
N ILE A 152 -13.35 -3.81 19.04
CA ILE A 152 -14.26 -4.22 20.12
C ILE A 152 -13.38 -4.72 21.27
N PRO A 153 -13.45 -4.11 22.47
CA PRO A 153 -12.72 -4.62 23.62
C PRO A 153 -13.34 -5.94 24.03
N ASP A 154 -12.66 -7.05 23.77
CA ASP A 154 -12.91 -8.31 24.49
C ASP A 154 -12.00 -8.30 25.74
N LEU A 155 -12.46 -8.93 26.81
CA LEU A 155 -11.81 -9.07 28.11
C LEU A 155 -10.37 -9.65 28.00
N PHE A 156 -10.05 -10.28 26.87
CA PHE A 156 -8.74 -10.87 26.56
C PHE A 156 -7.94 -10.14 25.48
N ASN A 157 -8.51 -9.13 24.80
CA ASN A 157 -7.90 -8.54 23.61
C ASN A 157 -7.23 -7.19 23.93
N PHE A 158 -6.12 -7.25 24.66
CA PHE A 158 -5.19 -6.13 24.77
C PHE A 158 -4.34 -6.08 23.50
N SER A 159 -4.90 -5.58 22.41
CA SER A 159 -4.16 -5.34 21.18
C SER A 159 -3.09 -4.27 21.43
N SER A 160 -1.84 -4.70 21.63
CA SER A 160 -0.71 -3.82 21.92
C SER A 160 -0.20 -3.20 20.62
N PHE A 161 -0.89 -2.16 20.15
CA PHE A 161 -0.45 -1.41 18.98
C PHE A 161 0.58 -0.33 19.36
N GLY A 162 1.80 -0.53 18.89
CA GLY A 162 2.94 0.38 19.06
C GLY A 162 3.17 1.20 17.79
N PHE A 163 3.57 2.46 17.96
CA PHE A 163 4.12 3.25 16.87
C PHE A 163 5.51 3.70 17.28
N ASN A 164 6.49 3.47 16.42
CA ASN A 164 7.86 3.92 16.65
C ASN A 164 8.28 4.80 15.47
N ASN A 165 8.76 6.00 15.79
CA ASN A 165 9.33 6.90 14.81
C ASN A 165 10.84 6.87 15.01
N SER A 166 11.49 5.84 14.45
CA SER A 166 12.93 5.69 14.53
C SER A 166 13.55 6.24 13.26
N LYS A 167 14.22 7.39 13.36
CA LYS A 167 15.23 7.79 12.37
C LYS A 167 16.25 6.66 12.28
N SER A 168 16.50 6.20 11.06
CA SER A 168 17.47 5.15 10.71
C SER A 168 17.12 3.71 11.16
N ASN A 169 15.90 3.22 10.91
CA ASN A 169 15.72 1.77 10.84
C ASN A 169 16.03 1.28 9.42
N ILE A 170 17.02 0.40 9.32
CA ILE A 170 17.46 -0.25 8.08
C ILE A 170 16.31 -0.94 7.32
N LEU A 171 15.26 -1.36 8.04
CA LEU A 171 14.07 -1.98 7.46
C LEU A 171 13.10 -0.97 6.84
N ILE A 172 13.09 0.30 7.27
CA ILE A 172 12.38 1.36 6.54
C ILE A 172 13.08 1.61 5.20
N GLN A 173 14.41 1.64 5.19
CA GLN A 173 15.19 1.74 3.94
C GLN A 173 14.93 0.55 3.00
N LEU A 174 14.72 -0.65 3.56
CA LEU A 174 14.30 -1.80 2.77
C LEU A 174 12.89 -1.58 2.19
N ALA A 175 11.98 -0.97 2.95
CA ALA A 175 10.64 -0.64 2.46
C ALA A 175 10.68 0.38 1.31
N ASP A 176 11.50 1.44 1.38
CA ASP A 176 11.76 2.37 0.26
C ASP A 176 12.25 1.63 -0.99
N LEU A 177 13.25 0.75 -0.82
CA LEU A 177 13.81 -0.04 -1.91
C LEU A 177 12.75 -0.89 -2.60
N LEU A 178 11.89 -1.55 -1.82
CA LEU A 178 10.82 -2.41 -2.32
C LEU A 178 9.69 -1.60 -2.95
N ALA A 179 9.26 -0.48 -2.35
CA ALA A 179 8.25 0.42 -2.90
C ALA A 179 8.68 0.94 -4.27
N GLY A 180 9.91 1.45 -4.36
CA GLY A 180 10.48 1.89 -5.64
C GLY A 180 10.77 0.74 -6.63
N THR A 181 10.81 -0.51 -6.19
CA THR A 181 10.92 -1.69 -7.07
C THR A 181 9.57 -2.11 -7.60
N ILE A 182 8.53 -2.09 -6.76
CA ILE A 182 7.15 -2.31 -7.19
C ILE A 182 6.73 -1.22 -8.18
N ALA A 183 7.11 0.04 -7.95
CA ALA A 183 6.84 1.16 -8.85
C ALA A 183 7.28 0.93 -10.31
N LYS A 184 8.35 0.18 -10.51
CA LYS A 184 8.85 -0.19 -11.84
C LYS A 184 7.90 -1.06 -12.67
N GLY A 185 6.89 -1.65 -12.04
CA GLY A 185 5.82 -2.40 -12.71
C GLY A 185 4.54 -1.61 -12.98
N TYR A 186 4.42 -0.38 -12.46
CA TYR A 186 3.13 0.35 -12.45
C TYR A 186 3.25 1.81 -12.87
N ASP A 187 4.22 2.54 -12.31
CA ASP A 187 4.33 3.97 -12.55
C ASP A 187 4.84 4.26 -13.97
N LYS A 188 4.11 5.09 -14.72
CA LYS A 188 4.42 5.48 -16.11
C LYS A 188 5.86 5.95 -16.26
N ASN A 189 6.40 6.68 -15.29
CA ASN A 189 7.73 7.30 -15.37
C ASN A 189 8.83 6.33 -14.92
N GLN A 190 8.49 5.14 -14.42
CA GLN A 190 9.43 4.12 -13.94
C GLN A 190 9.30 2.76 -14.64
N LEU A 191 8.28 2.59 -15.49
CA LEU A 191 7.91 1.33 -16.11
C LEU A 191 9.08 0.69 -16.89
N THR A 192 9.24 -0.61 -16.76
CA THR A 192 10.39 -1.36 -17.31
C THR A 192 10.01 -2.84 -17.44
N ASP A 193 10.44 -3.48 -18.53
CA ASP A 193 10.15 -4.90 -18.78
C ASP A 193 10.86 -5.82 -17.78
N GLU A 194 11.97 -5.32 -17.20
CA GLU A 194 12.75 -5.98 -16.15
C GLU A 194 11.96 -6.19 -14.86
N TYR A 195 10.82 -5.50 -14.67
CA TYR A 195 9.96 -5.70 -13.50
C TYR A 195 9.54 -7.16 -13.32
N GLN A 196 9.32 -7.91 -14.41
CA GLN A 196 8.98 -9.33 -14.32
C GLN A 196 10.08 -10.15 -13.63
N THR A 197 11.35 -9.75 -13.80
CA THR A 197 12.49 -10.40 -13.13
C THR A 197 12.52 -10.03 -11.65
N PHE A 198 12.30 -8.75 -11.32
CA PHE A 198 12.21 -8.32 -9.92
C PHE A 198 11.06 -9.00 -9.18
N TYR A 199 9.90 -9.09 -9.82
CA TYR A 199 8.71 -9.74 -9.27
C TYR A 199 8.98 -11.21 -8.96
N LYS A 200 9.57 -11.98 -9.89
CA LYS A 200 9.93 -13.39 -9.66
C LYS A 200 10.88 -13.60 -8.47
N ILE A 201 11.77 -12.63 -8.19
CA ILE A 201 12.64 -12.71 -7.02
C ILE A 201 11.85 -12.48 -5.72
N LEU A 202 10.90 -11.56 -5.76
CA LEU A 202 10.12 -11.11 -4.60
C LEU A 202 8.84 -11.91 -4.36
N GLU A 203 8.34 -12.69 -5.33
CA GLU A 203 7.02 -13.31 -5.31
C GLU A 203 6.77 -14.12 -4.04
N LYS A 204 7.79 -14.83 -3.54
CA LYS A 204 7.68 -15.64 -2.33
C LYS A 204 7.57 -14.84 -1.03
N HIS A 205 7.97 -13.57 -1.04
CA HIS A 205 7.76 -12.65 0.08
C HIS A 205 6.42 -11.92 -0.03
N ILE A 206 5.88 -11.77 -1.25
CA ILE A 206 4.64 -11.04 -1.48
C ILE A 206 3.47 -11.86 -0.94
N VAL A 207 2.98 -11.44 0.21
CA VAL A 207 1.74 -11.98 0.78
C VAL A 207 0.56 -11.50 -0.03
N ARG A 208 0.53 -10.20 -0.32
CA ARG A 208 -0.57 -9.57 -1.07
C ARG A 208 -0.15 -8.20 -1.62
N ILE A 209 -0.63 -7.91 -2.82
CA ILE A 209 -0.65 -6.56 -3.41
C ILE A 209 -2.12 -6.19 -3.59
N GLU A 210 -2.56 -5.14 -2.89
CA GLU A 210 -3.89 -4.57 -3.03
C GLU A 210 -3.89 -3.44 -4.04
N TYR A 211 -4.95 -3.35 -4.83
CA TYR A 211 -5.12 -2.30 -5.84
C TYR A 211 -6.20 -1.33 -5.42
N TRP A 212 -5.90 -0.04 -5.51
CA TRP A 212 -6.89 1.01 -5.23
C TRP A 212 -6.82 2.15 -6.27
N PRO A 213 -7.95 2.76 -6.65
CA PRO A 213 -9.33 2.32 -6.43
C PRO A 213 -9.58 0.90 -6.97
N LYS A 214 -10.42 0.14 -6.27
CA LYS A 214 -10.81 -1.21 -6.74
C LYS A 214 -11.48 -1.08 -8.11
N ASP A 215 -11.02 -1.87 -9.07
CA ASP A 215 -11.73 -1.98 -10.34
C ASP A 215 -12.86 -3.00 -10.14
N TYR A 216 -14.07 -2.50 -9.86
CA TYR A 216 -15.23 -3.36 -9.59
C TYR A 216 -15.59 -4.25 -10.79
N ARG A 217 -15.08 -3.93 -11.99
CA ARG A 217 -15.17 -4.80 -13.16
C ARG A 217 -14.49 -6.16 -12.96
N ASN A 218 -13.48 -6.24 -12.09
CA ASN A 218 -12.82 -7.51 -11.76
C ASN A 218 -13.68 -8.41 -10.86
N PHE A 219 -14.60 -7.84 -10.07
CA PHE A 219 -15.57 -8.61 -9.28
C PHE A 219 -16.67 -9.22 -10.15
N LEU A 220 -16.89 -8.68 -11.36
CA LEU A 220 -17.82 -9.25 -12.33
C LEU A 220 -17.31 -10.57 -12.93
N VAL A 221 -16.02 -10.88 -12.84
CA VAL A 221 -15.39 -12.06 -13.47
C VAL A 221 -15.45 -13.30 -12.57
N GLN A 222 -15.78 -13.16 -11.29
CA GLN A 222 -15.94 -14.28 -10.36
C GLN A 222 -17.23 -14.17 -9.55
N PRO A 223 -18.42 -14.33 -10.15
CA PRO A 223 -19.51 -14.91 -9.38
C PRO A 223 -19.00 -16.28 -8.93
N SER A 224 -19.10 -16.59 -7.64
CA SER A 224 -18.90 -17.95 -7.15
C SER A 224 -19.61 -18.90 -8.10
N LYS A 225 -18.87 -19.84 -8.71
CA LYS A 225 -19.46 -20.97 -9.44
C LYS A 225 -20.12 -21.89 -8.43
N ASN A 226 -21.16 -21.39 -7.75
CA ASN A 226 -22.18 -22.25 -7.21
C ASN A 226 -23.05 -22.62 -8.41
N GLU A 227 -23.26 -23.91 -8.62
CA GLU A 227 -24.07 -24.46 -9.71
C GLU A 227 -25.54 -23.98 -9.70
N ASN A 228 -25.92 -23.16 -8.71
CA ASN A 228 -27.25 -22.62 -8.48
C ASN A 228 -27.42 -21.12 -8.81
N ASN A 229 -26.41 -20.41 -9.33
CA ASN A 229 -26.60 -19.00 -9.69
C ASN A 229 -27.22 -18.89 -11.10
N PRO A 230 -28.45 -18.35 -11.24
CA PRO A 230 -29.06 -18.14 -12.55
C PRO A 230 -28.27 -17.10 -13.37
N PRO A 231 -28.17 -17.25 -14.70
CA PRO A 231 -27.41 -16.36 -15.58
C PRO A 231 -27.87 -14.89 -15.56
N TYR A 232 -29.06 -14.62 -15.03
CA TYR A 232 -29.61 -13.28 -14.84
C TYR A 232 -28.85 -12.48 -13.75
N ASP A 233 -28.28 -13.13 -12.74
CA ASP A 233 -27.64 -12.43 -11.62
C ASP A 233 -26.34 -11.75 -12.04
N GLU A 234 -25.58 -12.35 -12.96
CA GLU A 234 -24.36 -11.75 -13.51
C GLU A 234 -24.68 -10.53 -14.38
N VAL A 235 -25.75 -10.60 -15.17
CA VAL A 235 -26.22 -9.49 -16.00
C VAL A 235 -26.72 -8.34 -15.14
N ILE A 236 -27.51 -8.63 -14.10
CA ILE A 236 -28.01 -7.62 -13.16
C ILE A 236 -26.85 -6.99 -12.38
N LEU A 237 -25.89 -7.78 -11.88
CA LEU A 237 -24.72 -7.27 -11.18
C LEU A 237 -23.87 -6.38 -12.08
N LYS A 238 -23.62 -6.80 -13.32
CA LYS A 238 -22.88 -6.02 -14.32
C LYS A 238 -23.60 -4.72 -14.66
N GLN A 239 -24.91 -4.75 -14.82
CA GLN A 239 -25.69 -3.53 -15.04
C GLN A 239 -25.69 -2.63 -13.81
N ALA A 240 -25.82 -3.17 -12.60
CA ALA A 240 -25.78 -2.39 -11.36
C ALA A 240 -24.42 -1.71 -11.15
N VAL A 241 -23.31 -2.42 -11.39
CA VAL A 241 -21.95 -1.86 -11.35
C VAL A 241 -21.77 -0.79 -12.43
N ASN A 242 -22.23 -1.05 -13.66
CA ASN A 242 -22.16 -0.07 -14.74
C ASN A 242 -23.00 1.18 -14.44
N LEU A 243 -24.20 1.04 -13.90
CA LEU A 243 -25.06 2.15 -13.49
C LEU A 243 -24.45 2.92 -12.33
N ALA A 244 -23.82 2.24 -11.37
CA ALA A 244 -23.09 2.90 -10.28
C ALA A 244 -21.92 3.71 -10.85
N TYR A 245 -21.14 3.16 -11.79
CA TYR A 245 -20.08 3.90 -12.47
C TYR A 245 -20.61 5.08 -13.29
N GLN A 246 -21.70 4.88 -14.05
CA GLN A 246 -22.34 5.95 -14.82
C GLN A 246 -22.86 7.07 -13.92
N TYR A 247 -23.49 6.73 -12.80
CA TYR A 247 -23.95 7.69 -11.80
C TYR A 247 -22.77 8.45 -11.19
N ILE A 248 -21.72 7.73 -10.78
CA ILE A 248 -20.48 8.31 -10.29
C ILE A 248 -19.95 9.27 -11.39
N ASP A 249 -19.85 8.86 -12.65
CA ASP A 249 -19.38 9.67 -13.78
C ASP A 249 -20.26 10.90 -14.08
N SER A 250 -21.59 10.80 -13.98
CA SER A 250 -22.51 11.90 -14.20
C SER A 250 -22.57 12.90 -13.04
N SER A 251 -22.50 12.44 -11.79
CA SER A 251 -22.59 13.28 -10.59
C SER A 251 -21.27 13.99 -10.25
N GLY A 252 -20.17 13.66 -10.94
CA GLY A 252 -18.87 14.34 -10.78
C GLY A 252 -18.89 15.82 -11.20
N ASN A 253 -19.86 16.21 -12.04
CA ASN A 253 -20.05 17.58 -12.54
C ASN A 253 -21.18 18.35 -11.84
N SER A 254 -21.83 17.79 -10.81
CA SER A 254 -22.89 18.52 -10.10
C SER A 254 -22.31 19.43 -9.01
N ASP A 255 -22.86 20.63 -8.88
CA ASP A 255 -22.50 21.59 -7.83
C ASP A 255 -23.19 21.27 -6.48
N ASP A 256 -24.01 20.22 -6.46
CA ASP A 256 -24.75 19.80 -5.28
C ASP A 256 -23.85 19.05 -4.28
N ILE A 257 -23.81 19.55 -3.05
CA ILE A 257 -22.98 19.04 -1.95
C ILE A 257 -23.47 17.66 -1.51
N ASP A 258 -24.79 17.42 -1.55
CA ASP A 258 -25.39 16.15 -1.12
C ASP A 258 -25.09 15.01 -2.12
N GLU A 259 -24.98 15.33 -3.41
CA GLU A 259 -24.57 14.34 -4.43
C GLU A 259 -23.08 13.99 -4.36
N LYS A 260 -22.23 14.96 -4.03
CA LYS A 260 -20.79 14.74 -3.80
C LYS A 260 -20.54 13.83 -2.59
N ASP A 261 -21.27 14.03 -1.49
CA ASP A 261 -21.13 13.21 -0.28
C ASP A 261 -21.59 11.76 -0.49
N ARG A 262 -22.62 11.52 -1.32
CA ARG A 262 -23.06 10.16 -1.69
C ARG A 262 -21.99 9.36 -2.43
N CYS A 263 -21.15 10.01 -3.24
CA CYS A 263 -20.06 9.35 -3.95
C CYS A 263 -18.88 8.97 -3.02
N VAL A 264 -18.68 9.71 -1.93
CA VAL A 264 -17.62 9.46 -0.94
C VAL A 264 -18.00 8.33 0.03
N LEU A 265 -19.29 8.20 0.37
CA LEU A 265 -19.78 7.21 1.35
C LEU A 265 -19.81 5.76 0.83
N GLN A 266 -19.96 5.55 -0.48
CA GLN A 266 -19.91 4.20 -1.08
C GLN A 266 -18.52 3.55 -1.05
N VAL A 267 -17.44 4.32 -0.83
CA VAL A 267 -16.09 3.78 -0.66
C VAL A 267 -15.87 3.22 0.77
N LYS A 268 -16.74 3.54 1.73
CA LYS A 268 -16.59 3.17 3.15
C LYS A 268 -17.52 2.07 3.65
N SER A 269 -18.49 1.62 2.86
CA SER A 269 -19.59 0.76 3.33
C SER A 269 -19.55 -0.69 2.80
N THR A 270 -18.40 -1.20 2.35
CA THR A 270 -18.20 -2.63 2.03
C THR A 270 -16.77 -3.06 2.31
#